data_AF-A0A2P4SR43-F1
#
_entry.id   AF-A0A2P4SR43-F1
#
_cell.length_a   1.000
_cell.length_b   1.000
_cell.length_c   1.000
_cell.angle_alpha   90.00
_cell.angle_beta   90.00
_cell.angle_gamma   90.00
#
_symmetry.space_group_name_H-M   'P 1'
#
loop_
_entity.id
_entity.type
_entity.pdbx_description
1 polymer ?
#
loop_
_entity_poly.entity_id
_entity_poly.type
_entity_poly.pdbx_seq_one_letter_code
_entity_poly.pdbx_strand_id
1 'polypeptide(L)'
;FILSPQRSKIAVFDKMWTYMKSAEPSVFVRTTAEGVARVRKSKGKYAYLLESTMNEYIEQRKPCDTMKVGGNLDSKGYGIATPKGSSLRTPVNLAVLKLSEQGVLDKLKNKWWYDKGECGAKDSGSKEKTSALSLSNVAGVFYILVGGLGLAMLVALIEFCYKSRAEAKRMKMTLNDAMRSKARLSISGSTGENGRVMAPEFPKAVHAVPYVSPGMRMNVSVTDLS
;
A
#
# COMPACT_ATOMS: atom_id res chain seq x y z
N PHE A 1 -17.28 26.93 -23.16
CA PHE A 1 -18.37 25.94 -23.07
C PHE A 1 -18.39 25.12 -21.77
N ILE A 2 -17.44 25.34 -20.86
CA ILE A 2 -17.44 24.80 -19.51
C ILE A 2 -18.35 25.68 -18.66
N LEU A 3 -19.39 25.08 -18.06
CA LEU A 3 -20.20 25.61 -16.95
C LEU A 3 -20.43 27.14 -16.98
N SER A 4 -21.20 27.66 -17.96
CA SER A 4 -21.65 29.05 -17.85
C SER A 4 -22.67 29.16 -16.71
N PRO A 5 -22.42 29.97 -15.67
CA PRO A 5 -23.26 30.04 -14.46
C PRO A 5 -24.69 30.50 -14.73
N GLN A 6 -24.97 31.11 -15.88
CA GLN A 6 -26.31 31.59 -16.21
C GLN A 6 -27.35 30.51 -16.54
N ARG A 7 -26.99 29.22 -16.67
CA ARG A 7 -27.97 28.18 -17.09
C ARG A 7 -28.15 26.96 -16.18
N SER A 8 -27.23 26.64 -15.28
CA SER A 8 -27.36 25.43 -14.46
C SER A 8 -27.98 25.74 -13.09
N LYS A 9 -29.26 25.38 -12.89
CA LYS A 9 -30.00 25.51 -11.61
C LYS A 9 -29.69 24.39 -10.60
N ILE A 10 -28.64 23.60 -10.83
CA ILE A 10 -28.30 22.43 -10.01
C ILE A 10 -27.22 22.85 -9.00
N ALA A 11 -27.53 22.72 -7.70
CA ALA A 11 -26.68 23.17 -6.60
C ALA A 11 -25.24 22.61 -6.64
N VAL A 12 -25.07 21.38 -7.17
CA VAL A 12 -23.73 20.76 -7.31
C VAL A 12 -22.88 21.49 -8.34
N PHE A 13 -23.45 21.84 -9.49
CA PHE A 13 -22.72 22.55 -10.55
C PHE A 13 -22.37 23.98 -10.16
N ASP A 14 -23.22 24.63 -9.36
CA ASP A 14 -22.94 25.96 -8.82
C ASP A 14 -21.77 25.94 -7.82
N LYS A 15 -21.72 24.94 -6.93
CA LYS A 15 -20.56 24.71 -6.04
C LYS A 15 -19.28 24.44 -6.82
N MET A 16 -19.33 23.58 -7.85
CA MET A 16 -18.19 23.30 -8.72
C MET A 16 -17.70 24.56 -9.44
N TRP A 17 -18.62 25.37 -9.97
CA TRP A 17 -18.28 26.62 -10.64
C TRP A 17 -17.62 27.62 -9.67
N THR A 18 -18.18 27.76 -8.47
CA THR A 18 -17.61 28.62 -7.42
C THR A 18 -16.18 28.21 -7.09
N TYR A 19 -15.93 26.91 -6.90
CA TYR A 19 -14.58 26.37 -6.69
C TYR A 19 -13.65 26.68 -7.86
N MET A 20 -14.07 26.44 -9.11
CA MET A 20 -13.22 26.69 -10.27
C MET A 20 -12.89 28.18 -10.44
N LYS A 21 -13.80 29.08 -10.06
CA LYS A 21 -13.60 30.52 -10.14
C LYS A 21 -12.64 31.04 -9.07
N SER A 22 -12.66 30.48 -7.86
CA SER A 22 -11.81 30.92 -6.74
C SER A 22 -10.50 30.14 -6.59
N ALA A 23 -10.28 29.09 -7.39
CA ALA A 23 -9.08 28.27 -7.29
C ALA A 23 -7.81 28.99 -7.78
N GLU A 24 -6.79 29.00 -6.91
CA GLU A 24 -5.44 29.48 -7.21
C GLU A 24 -4.43 28.34 -6.98
N PRO A 25 -3.62 27.95 -7.98
CA PRO A 25 -3.52 28.51 -9.33
C PRO A 25 -4.70 28.13 -10.25
N SER A 26 -4.88 28.88 -11.34
CA SER A 26 -6.01 28.68 -12.27
C SER A 26 -6.15 27.22 -12.73
N VAL A 27 -7.37 26.69 -12.60
CA VAL A 27 -7.74 25.34 -13.04
C VAL A 27 -8.14 25.30 -14.53
N PHE A 28 -8.37 26.47 -15.13
CA PHE A 28 -8.70 26.60 -16.54
C PHE A 28 -7.46 26.47 -17.41
N VAL A 29 -7.65 25.93 -18.61
CA VAL A 29 -6.62 25.76 -19.64
C VAL A 29 -7.12 26.39 -20.93
N ARG A 30 -6.20 26.84 -21.79
CA ARG A 30 -6.55 27.50 -23.05
C ARG A 30 -6.90 26.52 -24.15
N THR A 31 -6.27 25.35 -24.14
CA THR A 31 -6.43 24.32 -25.17
C THR A 31 -6.74 22.96 -24.56
N THR A 32 -7.42 22.11 -25.33
CA THR A 32 -7.72 20.74 -24.90
C THR A 32 -6.44 19.92 -24.70
N ALA A 33 -5.43 20.10 -25.56
CA ALA A 33 -4.15 19.39 -25.44
C ALA A 33 -3.42 19.73 -24.13
N GLU A 34 -3.46 21.00 -23.71
CA GLU A 34 -2.91 21.45 -22.42
C GLU A 34 -3.64 20.79 -21.24
N GLY A 35 -4.97 20.73 -21.28
CA GLY A 35 -5.78 20.05 -20.26
C GLY A 35 -5.45 18.56 -20.13
N VAL A 36 -5.36 17.85 -21.26
CA VAL A 36 -4.98 16.43 -21.29
C VAL A 36 -3.57 16.23 -20.74
N ALA A 37 -2.59 17.04 -21.17
CA ALA A 37 -1.22 16.94 -20.67
C ALA A 37 -1.13 17.24 -19.16
N ARG A 38 -1.95 18.16 -18.65
CA ARG A 38 -2.04 18.47 -17.22
C ARG A 38 -2.55 17.27 -16.43
N VAL A 39 -3.62 16.61 -16.87
CA VAL A 39 -4.13 15.37 -16.24
C VAL A 39 -3.05 14.31 -16.13
N ARG A 40 -2.35 14.03 -17.24
CA ARG A 40 -1.28 13.02 -17.31
C ARG A 40 -0.15 13.31 -16.32
N LYS A 41 0.26 14.58 -16.19
CA LYS A 41 1.33 15.02 -15.29
C LYS A 41 0.92 15.06 -13.82
N SER A 42 -0.37 15.24 -13.53
CA SER A 42 -0.88 15.42 -12.18
C SER A 42 -1.05 14.13 -11.35
N LYS A 43 -0.76 12.95 -11.91
CA LYS A 43 -0.79 11.65 -11.18
C LYS A 43 -2.09 11.44 -10.38
N GLY A 44 -3.24 11.71 -11.00
CA GLY A 44 -4.56 11.54 -10.38
C GLY A 44 -5.05 12.69 -9.50
N LYS A 45 -4.30 13.79 -9.38
CA LYS A 45 -4.69 14.97 -8.57
C LYS A 45 -5.45 16.05 -9.34
N TYR A 46 -5.60 15.90 -10.66
CA TYR A 46 -6.33 16.83 -11.52
C TYR A 46 -7.26 16.05 -12.45
N ALA A 47 -8.53 16.44 -12.48
CA ALA A 47 -9.51 15.94 -13.42
C ALA A 47 -9.84 17.03 -14.44
N TYR A 48 -10.05 16.63 -15.69
CA TYR A 48 -10.37 17.55 -16.76
C TYR A 48 -11.76 17.25 -17.33
N LEU A 49 -12.61 18.28 -17.33
CA LEU A 49 -13.96 18.20 -17.88
C LEU A 49 -13.90 18.63 -19.35
N LEU A 50 -14.22 17.69 -20.23
CA LEU A 50 -14.27 17.91 -21.68
C LEU A 50 -15.47 17.15 -22.27
N GLU A 51 -15.74 17.38 -23.56
CA GLU A 51 -16.85 16.72 -24.23
C GLU A 51 -16.67 15.19 -24.32
N SER A 52 -17.75 14.43 -24.15
CA SER A 52 -17.72 12.96 -24.15
C SER A 52 -17.08 12.37 -25.41
N THR A 53 -17.36 12.92 -26.59
CA THR A 53 -16.82 12.48 -27.90
C THR A 53 -15.29 12.59 -27.96
N MET A 54 -14.77 13.72 -27.49
CA MET A 54 -13.32 13.96 -27.42
C MET A 54 -12.68 13.13 -26.31
N ASN A 55 -13.39 12.83 -25.23
CA ASN A 55 -12.86 11.99 -24.16
C ASN A 55 -12.67 10.54 -24.64
N GLU A 56 -13.70 9.98 -25.27
CA GLU A 56 -13.65 8.66 -25.92
C GLU A 56 -12.54 8.59 -26.98
N TYR A 57 -12.30 9.68 -27.70
CA TYR A 57 -11.22 9.75 -28.68
C TYR A 57 -9.82 9.70 -28.04
N ILE A 58 -9.58 10.49 -26.98
CA ILE A 58 -8.28 10.56 -26.31
C ILE A 58 -7.96 9.26 -25.57
N GLU A 59 -8.97 8.59 -25.00
CA GLU A 59 -8.83 7.27 -24.38
C GLU A 59 -8.30 6.21 -25.36
N GLN A 60 -8.63 6.32 -26.65
CA GLN A 60 -8.17 5.41 -27.69
C GLN A 60 -6.77 5.78 -28.25
N ARG A 61 -6.09 6.77 -27.69
CA ARG A 61 -4.77 7.24 -28.15
C ARG A 61 -3.66 6.90 -27.16
N LYS A 62 -2.47 6.61 -27.67
CA LYS A 62 -1.31 6.36 -26.81
C LYS A 62 -1.00 7.57 -25.91
N PRO A 63 -0.52 7.33 -24.68
CA PRO A 63 -0.17 6.04 -24.09
C PRO A 63 -1.32 5.32 -23.35
N CYS A 64 -2.59 5.56 -23.71
CA CYS A 64 -3.75 4.89 -23.10
C CYS A 64 -3.86 5.13 -21.58
N ASP A 65 -3.44 6.31 -21.13
CA ASP A 65 -3.31 6.71 -19.73
C ASP A 65 -4.48 7.56 -19.22
N THR A 66 -5.52 7.71 -20.04
CA THR A 66 -6.74 8.46 -19.73
C THR A 66 -7.93 7.53 -19.78
N MET A 67 -8.92 7.75 -18.92
CA MET A 67 -10.17 6.99 -18.90
C MET A 67 -11.37 7.90 -18.69
N LYS A 68 -12.50 7.59 -19.34
CA LYS A 68 -13.79 8.20 -19.02
C LYS A 68 -14.34 7.61 -17.72
N VAL A 69 -14.71 8.49 -16.79
CA VAL A 69 -15.38 8.12 -15.53
C VAL A 69 -16.76 8.78 -15.46
N GLY A 70 -17.75 8.01 -15.00
CA GLY A 70 -19.13 8.49 -14.88
C GLY A 70 -19.89 8.66 -16.20
N GLY A 71 -21.14 9.09 -16.08
CA GLY A 71 -22.01 9.41 -17.21
C GLY A 71 -21.76 10.82 -17.76
N ASN A 72 -22.42 11.14 -18.87
CA ASN A 72 -22.39 12.50 -19.42
C ASN A 72 -23.16 13.46 -18.50
N LEU A 73 -22.62 14.66 -18.28
CA LEU A 73 -23.27 15.70 -17.46
C LEU A 73 -24.44 16.38 -18.19
N ASP A 74 -24.40 16.36 -19.51
CA ASP A 74 -25.42 16.89 -20.40
C ASP A 74 -25.59 16.04 -21.64
N SER A 75 -26.75 16.20 -22.29
CA SER A 75 -27.05 15.61 -23.59
C SER A 75 -26.92 16.70 -24.65
N LYS A 76 -25.72 16.79 -25.25
CA LYS A 76 -25.42 17.69 -26.37
C LYS A 76 -25.13 16.89 -27.63
N GLY A 77 -25.34 17.51 -28.79
CA GLY A 77 -25.03 16.93 -30.09
C GLY A 77 -24.45 17.96 -31.06
N TYR A 78 -23.65 17.49 -32.00
CA TYR A 78 -23.14 18.30 -33.10
C TYR A 78 -24.16 18.40 -34.22
N GLY A 79 -24.17 19.55 -34.92
CA GLY A 79 -25.00 19.77 -36.09
C GLY A 79 -24.24 20.56 -37.16
N ILE A 80 -24.66 20.41 -38.41
CA ILE A 80 -24.10 21.17 -39.54
C ILE A 80 -24.75 22.55 -39.54
N ALA A 81 -23.93 23.60 -39.41
CA ALA A 81 -24.41 24.98 -39.44
C ALA A 81 -24.45 25.52 -40.88
N THR A 82 -25.58 26.12 -41.24
CA THR A 82 -25.75 26.87 -42.51
C THR A 82 -26.15 28.31 -42.19
N PRO A 83 -25.78 29.30 -43.04
CA PRO A 83 -26.29 30.67 -42.90
C PRO A 83 -27.82 30.70 -42.80
N LYS A 84 -28.35 31.65 -42.02
CA LYS A 84 -29.79 31.81 -41.86
C LYS A 84 -30.43 32.15 -43.21
N GLY A 85 -31.47 31.41 -43.59
CA GLY A 85 -32.15 31.59 -44.89
C GLY A 85 -31.48 30.89 -46.08
N SER A 86 -30.39 30.13 -45.87
CA SER A 86 -29.76 29.36 -46.95
C SER A 86 -30.69 28.28 -47.49
N SER A 87 -30.77 28.17 -48.83
CA SER A 87 -31.48 27.09 -49.53
C SER A 87 -30.87 25.71 -49.27
N LEU A 88 -29.64 25.63 -48.76
CA LEU A 88 -28.96 24.38 -48.43
C LEU A 88 -29.46 23.75 -47.13
N ARG A 89 -30.16 24.49 -46.27
CA ARG A 89 -30.61 24.00 -44.96
C ARG A 89 -31.46 22.73 -45.10
N THR A 90 -32.47 22.76 -45.95
CA THR A 90 -33.40 21.64 -46.16
C THR A 90 -32.71 20.41 -46.77
N PRO A 91 -32.00 20.50 -47.90
CA PRO A 91 -31.34 19.33 -48.48
C PRO A 91 -30.25 18.74 -47.58
N VAL A 92 -29.48 19.57 -46.85
CA VAL A 92 -28.47 19.08 -45.89
C VAL A 92 -29.13 18.34 -44.73
N ASN A 93 -30.21 18.88 -44.17
CA ASN A 93 -30.93 18.23 -43.08
C ASN A 93 -31.49 16.86 -43.50
N LEU A 94 -32.09 16.77 -44.69
CA LEU A 94 -32.58 15.50 -45.24
C LEU A 94 -31.46 14.49 -45.52
N ALA A 95 -30.30 14.96 -46.00
CA ALA A 95 -29.15 14.09 -46.22
C ALA A 95 -28.60 13.51 -44.90
N VAL A 96 -28.51 14.32 -43.84
CA VAL A 96 -28.06 13.85 -42.52
C VAL A 96 -29.01 12.79 -41.96
N LEU A 97 -30.33 13.00 -42.09
CA LEU A 97 -31.34 12.02 -41.67
C LEU A 97 -31.16 10.68 -42.41
N LYS A 98 -31.03 10.71 -43.75
CA LYS A 98 -30.78 9.51 -44.54
C LYS A 98 -29.51 8.75 -44.12
N LEU A 99 -28.41 9.48 -43.86
CA LEU A 99 -27.16 8.88 -43.41
C LEU A 99 -27.27 8.26 -42.00
N SER A 100 -28.11 8.85 -41.14
CA SER A 100 -28.42 8.32 -39.81
C SER A 100 -29.25 7.04 -39.90
N GLU A 101 -30.34 7.04 -40.69
CA GLU A 101 -31.22 5.88 -40.89
C GLU A 101 -30.48 4.69 -41.51
N GLN A 102 -29.54 4.96 -42.41
CA GLN A 102 -28.70 3.94 -43.04
C GLN A 102 -27.56 3.44 -42.14
N GLY A 103 -27.37 4.01 -40.94
CA GLY A 103 -26.29 3.64 -40.02
C GLY A 103 -24.88 4.03 -40.51
N VAL A 104 -24.77 4.88 -41.54
CA VAL A 104 -23.48 5.32 -42.09
C VAL A 104 -22.71 6.16 -41.07
N LEU A 105 -23.43 6.97 -40.29
CA LEU A 105 -22.83 7.78 -39.22
C LEU A 105 -22.18 6.91 -38.14
N ASP A 106 -22.84 5.83 -37.73
CA ASP A 106 -22.29 4.89 -36.74
C ASP A 106 -21.08 4.14 -37.29
N LYS A 107 -21.14 3.73 -38.57
CA LYS A 107 -19.99 3.12 -39.25
C LYS A 107 -18.79 4.07 -39.32
N LEU A 108 -19.04 5.36 -39.60
CA LEU A 108 -17.99 6.37 -39.59
C LEU A 108 -17.43 6.60 -38.18
N LYS A 109 -18.29 6.69 -37.16
CA LYS A 109 -17.86 6.79 -35.76
C LYS A 109 -16.92 5.64 -35.41
N ASN A 110 -17.32 4.39 -35.68
CA ASN A 110 -16.50 3.22 -35.36
C ASN A 110 -15.16 3.24 -36.11
N LYS A 111 -15.18 3.60 -37.40
CA LYS A 111 -13.97 3.70 -38.21
C LYS A 111 -12.95 4.71 -37.67
N TRP A 112 -13.41 5.87 -37.18
CA TRP A 112 -12.51 6.94 -36.77
C TRP A 112 -12.13 6.90 -35.29
N TRP A 113 -12.96 6.30 -34.43
CA TRP A 113 -12.68 6.18 -32.99
C TRP A 113 -12.06 4.85 -32.61
N TYR A 114 -12.58 3.73 -33.11
CA TYR A 114 -12.20 2.39 -32.64
C TYR A 114 -11.27 1.68 -33.62
N ASP A 115 -11.59 1.64 -34.92
CA ASP A 115 -10.75 0.96 -35.91
C ASP A 115 -9.38 1.64 -36.08
N LYS A 116 -9.34 2.96 -35.85
CA LYS A 116 -8.12 3.78 -35.81
C LYS A 116 -7.60 4.04 -34.40
N GLY A 117 -8.19 3.38 -33.40
CA GLY A 117 -7.70 3.41 -32.04
C GLY A 117 -6.29 2.80 -31.97
N GLU A 118 -5.38 3.50 -31.31
CA GLU A 118 -4.01 3.02 -31.08
C GLU A 118 -3.90 2.20 -29.80
N CYS A 119 -4.88 2.37 -28.91
CA CYS A 119 -5.09 1.55 -27.75
C CYS A 119 -5.90 0.33 -28.18
N GLY A 120 -5.32 -0.86 -28.04
CA GLY A 120 -6.01 -2.11 -28.39
C GLY A 120 -7.34 -2.25 -27.64
N ALA A 121 -8.20 -3.16 -28.13
CA ALA A 121 -9.48 -3.46 -27.51
C ALA A 121 -9.32 -3.50 -25.99
N LYS A 122 -10.05 -2.61 -25.31
CA LYS A 122 -10.13 -2.43 -23.85
C LYS A 122 -9.39 -3.52 -23.10
N ASP A 123 -8.38 -3.12 -22.33
CA ASP A 123 -7.77 -3.91 -21.24
C ASP A 123 -8.79 -4.22 -20.12
N SER A 124 -10.02 -4.59 -20.48
CA SER A 124 -11.08 -5.03 -19.59
C SER A 124 -11.22 -6.56 -19.56
N GLY A 125 -10.16 -7.32 -19.83
CA GLY A 125 -10.27 -8.78 -19.61
C GLY A 125 -9.18 -9.74 -20.10
N SER A 126 -8.06 -9.32 -20.71
CA SER A 126 -7.05 -10.31 -21.11
C SER A 126 -5.63 -9.76 -21.20
N LYS A 127 -5.15 -9.16 -20.11
CA LYS A 127 -3.74 -9.22 -19.76
C LYS A 127 -3.60 -9.29 -18.25
N GLU A 128 -4.03 -10.44 -17.72
CA GLU A 128 -3.48 -10.99 -16.48
C GLU A 128 -1.95 -11.08 -16.61
N LYS A 129 -1.25 -9.97 -16.38
CA LYS A 129 0.22 -9.96 -16.20
C LYS A 129 0.66 -9.07 -15.04
N THR A 130 -0.25 -8.64 -14.16
CA THR A 130 0.12 -7.96 -12.91
C THR A 130 -0.87 -8.25 -11.77
N SER A 131 -1.27 -9.50 -11.59
CA SER A 131 -1.45 -10.03 -10.22
C SER A 131 -0.15 -10.72 -9.81
N ALA A 132 0.99 -10.09 -10.10
CA ALA A 132 2.18 -10.39 -9.33
C ALA A 132 1.84 -9.93 -7.92
N LEU A 133 1.70 -10.87 -6.97
CA LEU A 133 1.82 -10.61 -5.54
C LEU A 133 3.17 -9.91 -5.34
N SER A 134 3.17 -8.59 -5.52
CA SER A 134 4.38 -7.80 -5.56
C SER A 134 4.98 -7.85 -4.17
N LEU A 135 6.30 -7.99 -4.08
CA LEU A 135 7.05 -8.08 -2.84
C LEU A 135 6.66 -6.96 -1.84
N SER A 136 6.18 -5.82 -2.33
CA SER A 136 5.62 -4.71 -1.55
C SER A 136 4.47 -5.10 -0.61
N ASN A 137 3.63 -6.06 -0.98
CA ASN A 137 2.53 -6.53 -0.13
C ASN A 137 3.05 -7.47 0.97
N VAL A 138 4.14 -8.20 0.71
CA VAL A 138 4.76 -9.16 1.65
C VAL A 138 5.84 -8.50 2.52
N ALA A 139 6.31 -7.31 2.13
CA ALA A 139 7.33 -6.53 2.84
C ALA A 139 6.97 -6.31 4.33
N GLY A 140 5.67 -6.19 4.65
CA GLY A 140 5.19 -6.11 6.03
C GLY A 140 5.65 -7.27 6.92
N VAL A 141 5.67 -8.50 6.39
CA VAL A 141 6.09 -9.70 7.14
C VAL A 141 7.59 -9.65 7.44
N PHE A 142 8.41 -9.20 6.50
CA PHE A 142 9.85 -9.05 6.70
C PHE A 142 10.19 -8.01 7.76
N TYR A 143 9.47 -6.88 7.80
CA TYR A 143 9.66 -5.86 8.84
C TYR A 143 9.33 -6.37 10.24
N ILE A 144 8.25 -7.16 10.39
CA ILE A 144 7.89 -7.76 11.68
C ILE A 144 8.97 -8.75 12.14
N LEU A 145 9.53 -9.54 11.22
CA LEU A 145 10.57 -10.52 11.53
C LEU A 145 11.86 -9.84 12.03
N VAL A 146 12.32 -8.82 11.31
CA VAL A 146 13.51 -8.03 11.70
C VAL A 146 13.27 -7.29 13.02
N GLY A 147 12.09 -6.68 13.19
CA GLY A 147 11.70 -6.02 14.43
C GLY A 147 11.66 -6.98 15.61
N GLY A 148 11.09 -8.18 15.42
CA GLY A 148 11.02 -9.23 16.45
C GLY A 148 12.41 -9.74 16.86
N LEU A 149 13.32 -9.95 15.91
CA LEU A 149 14.70 -10.34 16.20
C LEU A 149 15.45 -9.25 16.97
N GLY A 150 15.28 -7.99 16.59
CA GLY A 150 15.88 -6.85 17.28
C GLY A 150 15.37 -6.70 18.72
N LEU A 151 14.06 -6.85 18.94
CA LEU A 151 13.46 -6.82 20.27
C LEU A 151 13.93 -7.99 21.14
N ALA A 152 13.99 -9.20 20.58
CA ALA A 152 14.50 -10.38 21.28
C ALA A 152 15.97 -10.20 21.71
N MET A 153 16.83 -9.69 20.83
CA MET A 153 18.21 -9.37 21.19
C MET A 153 18.30 -8.30 22.29
N LEU A 154 17.47 -7.26 22.22
CA LEU A 154 17.46 -6.21 23.24
C LEU A 154 17.06 -6.75 24.62
N VAL A 155 16.00 -7.56 24.68
CA VAL A 155 15.56 -8.21 25.93
C VAL A 155 16.67 -9.10 26.49
N ALA A 156 17.31 -9.91 25.65
CA ALA A 156 18.42 -10.77 26.07
C ALA A 156 19.60 -9.96 26.63
N LEU A 157 19.96 -8.83 26.02
CA LEU A 157 21.03 -7.96 26.52
C LEU A 157 20.67 -7.32 27.86
N ILE A 158 19.42 -6.87 28.01
CA ILE A 158 18.92 -6.29 29.26
C ILE A 158 18.95 -7.32 30.39
N GLU A 159 18.40 -8.52 30.17
CA GLU A 159 18.43 -9.61 31.15
C GLU A 159 19.85 -10.03 31.50
N PHE A 160 20.73 -10.15 30.50
CA PHE A 160 22.14 -10.47 30.71
C PHE A 160 22.84 -9.42 31.56
N CYS A 161 22.60 -8.13 31.30
CA CYS A 161 23.15 -7.03 32.10
C CYS A 161 22.62 -7.05 33.53
N TYR A 162 21.32 -7.28 33.73
CA TYR A 162 20.73 -7.38 35.06
C TYR A 162 21.30 -8.56 35.85
N LYS A 163 21.37 -9.75 35.25
CA LYS A 163 21.88 -10.96 35.89
C LYS A 163 23.37 -10.84 36.20
N SER A 164 24.18 -10.36 35.24
CA SER A 164 25.60 -10.09 35.45
C SER A 164 25.85 -9.09 36.58
N ARG A 165 25.08 -8.00 36.66
CA ARG A 165 25.17 -7.03 37.77
C ARG A 165 24.71 -7.62 39.10
N ALA A 166 23.68 -8.46 39.12
CA ALA A 166 23.23 -9.14 40.32
C ALA A 166 24.27 -10.14 40.85
N GLU A 167 24.87 -10.94 39.97
CA GLU A 167 25.93 -11.88 40.32
C GLU A 167 27.22 -11.17 40.74
N ALA A 168 27.61 -10.08 40.07
CA ALA A 168 28.74 -9.25 40.50
C ALA A 168 28.50 -8.60 41.88
N LYS A 169 27.26 -8.19 42.21
CA LYS A 169 26.92 -7.69 43.56
C LYS A 169 26.94 -8.81 44.60
N ARG A 170 26.42 -10.00 44.27
CA ARG A 170 26.49 -11.21 45.13
C ARG A 170 27.94 -11.57 45.44
N MET A 171 28.81 -11.64 44.43
CA MET A 171 30.23 -11.94 44.61
C MET A 171 30.93 -10.87 45.46
N LYS A 172 30.64 -9.57 45.27
CA LYS A 172 31.17 -8.50 46.14
C LYS A 172 30.71 -8.63 47.60
N MET A 173 29.47 -9.05 47.85
CA MET A 173 28.98 -9.32 49.20
C MET A 173 29.67 -10.53 49.82
N THR A 174 29.79 -11.64 49.08
CA THR A 174 30.51 -12.84 49.55
C THR A 174 31.99 -12.55 49.83
N LEU A 175 32.66 -11.74 49.02
CA LEU A 175 34.04 -11.32 49.28
C LEU A 175 34.15 -10.39 50.48
N ASN A 176 33.23 -9.45 50.67
CA ASN A 176 33.20 -8.58 51.85
C ASN A 176 32.90 -9.36 53.14
N ASP A 177 32.01 -10.35 53.10
CA ASP A 177 31.72 -11.23 54.25
C ASP A 177 32.87 -12.21 54.52
N ALA A 178 33.53 -12.73 53.49
CA ALA A 178 34.77 -13.52 53.62
C ALA A 178 35.92 -12.68 54.19
N MET A 179 36.04 -11.41 53.78
CA MET A 179 37.06 -10.49 54.29
C MET A 179 36.75 -10.04 55.72
N ARG A 180 35.47 -9.80 56.07
CA ARG A 180 35.04 -9.52 57.45
C ARG A 180 35.26 -10.71 58.37
N SER A 181 34.94 -11.93 57.94
CA SER A 181 35.19 -13.15 58.74
C SER A 181 36.69 -13.40 58.92
N LYS A 182 37.53 -13.18 57.90
CA LYS A 182 38.99 -13.21 58.01
C LYS A 182 39.54 -12.12 58.94
N ALA A 183 39.02 -10.89 58.88
CA ALA A 183 39.43 -9.80 59.77
C ALA A 183 38.99 -10.03 61.23
N ARG A 184 37.83 -10.69 61.44
CA ARG A 184 37.37 -11.08 62.78
C ARG A 184 38.21 -12.21 63.37
N LEU A 185 38.66 -13.14 62.53
CA LEU A 185 39.59 -14.21 62.91
C LEU A 185 41.01 -13.70 63.20
N SER A 186 41.46 -12.61 62.57
CA SER A 186 42.77 -12.00 62.88
C SER A 186 42.77 -11.09 64.11
N ILE A 187 41.60 -10.64 64.59
CA ILE A 187 41.46 -9.80 65.79
C ILE A 187 41.26 -10.64 67.07
N SER A 188 40.89 -11.92 66.96
CA SER A 188 40.91 -12.86 68.09
C SER A 188 42.28 -13.53 68.14
N GLY A 189 43.16 -12.99 68.99
CA GLY A 189 44.53 -13.46 69.15
C GLY A 189 44.63 -14.92 69.61
N SER A 190 45.35 -15.70 68.78
CA SER A 190 46.29 -16.80 69.10
C SER A 190 46.26 -17.46 70.48
N THR A 191 46.04 -18.79 70.49
CA THR A 191 46.96 -19.75 71.15
C THR A 191 46.81 -21.15 70.53
N GLY A 192 47.95 -21.77 70.18
CA GLY A 192 48.12 -23.23 70.31
C GLY A 192 48.14 -24.09 69.04
N GLU A 193 49.34 -24.20 68.46
CA GLU A 193 50.03 -25.46 68.08
C GLU A 193 49.44 -26.53 67.13
N ASN A 194 50.38 -26.98 66.28
CA ASN A 194 50.56 -28.29 65.66
C ASN A 194 49.79 -28.65 64.39
N GLY A 195 50.59 -28.77 63.32
CA GLY A 195 50.15 -29.07 61.97
C GLY A 195 49.62 -30.48 61.79
N ARG A 196 48.66 -30.59 60.86
CA ARG A 196 48.45 -31.73 59.97
C ARG A 196 47.61 -31.24 58.81
N VAL A 197 48.17 -31.34 57.61
CA VAL A 197 47.45 -31.16 56.34
C VAL A 197 46.45 -32.30 56.24
N MET A 198 45.16 -31.99 56.25
CA MET A 198 44.09 -32.93 55.91
C MET A 198 43.59 -32.57 54.51
N ALA A 199 43.81 -33.48 53.57
CA ALA A 199 43.25 -33.42 52.23
C ALA A 199 41.72 -33.59 52.27
N PRO A 200 40.94 -32.94 51.39
CA PRO A 200 39.53 -33.27 51.24
C PRO A 200 39.37 -34.43 50.25
N GLU A 201 38.73 -35.49 50.71
CA GLU A 201 38.24 -36.59 49.88
C GLU A 201 37.08 -36.15 48.98
N PHE A 202 37.05 -36.72 47.77
CA PHE A 202 35.91 -36.72 46.86
C PHE A 202 34.95 -37.86 47.21
N PRO A 203 33.62 -37.65 47.25
CA PRO A 203 32.67 -38.74 47.08
C PRO A 203 32.39 -38.95 45.58
N LYS A 204 32.80 -40.11 45.07
CA LYS A 204 32.18 -40.75 43.89
C LYS A 204 30.96 -41.53 44.38
N ALA A 205 29.79 -41.27 43.80
CA ALA A 205 28.74 -42.26 43.68
C ALA A 205 27.89 -41.97 42.45
N VAL A 206 28.00 -42.88 41.48
CA VAL A 206 27.30 -42.90 40.19
C VAL A 206 26.28 -44.03 40.30
N HIS A 207 24.99 -43.74 40.23
CA HIS A 207 23.88 -44.67 39.97
C HIS A 207 22.65 -43.79 39.68
N ALA A 208 21.78 -44.00 38.70
CA ALA A 208 21.73 -44.85 37.52
C ALA A 208 20.69 -44.17 36.60
N VAL A 209 20.92 -44.21 35.28
CA VAL A 209 19.98 -43.72 34.26
C VAL A 209 19.01 -44.85 33.91
N PRO A 210 17.69 -44.63 33.74
CA PRO A 210 16.91 -45.44 32.84
C PRO A 210 16.90 -44.81 31.45
N TYR A 211 17.50 -45.54 30.53
CA TYR A 211 17.44 -45.39 29.09
C TYR A 211 16.01 -45.66 28.61
N VAL A 212 15.40 -44.74 27.86
CA VAL A 212 14.17 -45.01 27.10
C VAL A 212 14.48 -44.81 25.62
N SER A 213 14.45 -45.90 24.87
CA SER A 213 14.60 -45.92 23.41
C SER A 213 13.23 -45.75 22.72
N PRO A 214 13.20 -45.33 21.44
CA PRO A 214 12.04 -44.75 20.78
C PRO A 214 11.17 -45.79 20.06
N GLY A 215 9.85 -45.57 19.99
CA GLY A 215 8.96 -46.41 19.18
C GLY A 215 7.46 -46.15 19.33
N MET A 216 6.96 -45.17 18.57
CA MET A 216 5.67 -45.12 17.86
C MET A 216 4.40 -45.73 18.51
N ARG A 217 3.41 -44.89 18.84
CA ARG A 217 2.02 -45.01 18.34
C ARG A 217 1.24 -43.71 18.59
N MET A 218 0.63 -43.20 17.51
CA MET A 218 -0.37 -42.14 17.55
C MET A 218 -1.59 -42.57 18.38
N ASN A 219 -2.20 -41.62 19.08
CA ASN A 219 -3.64 -41.36 18.98
C ASN A 219 -3.95 -39.93 19.39
N VAL A 220 -4.53 -39.19 18.46
CA VAL A 220 -5.13 -37.86 18.63
C VAL A 220 -6.50 -38.07 19.26
N SER A 221 -6.80 -37.32 20.33
CA SER A 221 -8.16 -37.12 20.81
C SER A 221 -8.39 -35.65 21.08
N VAL A 222 -9.18 -35.04 20.20
CA VAL A 222 -9.73 -33.69 20.29
C VAL A 222 -10.98 -33.77 21.15
N THR A 223 -11.01 -33.14 22.32
CA THR A 223 -12.23 -32.70 23.01
C THR A 223 -11.85 -31.75 24.14
N ASP A 224 -11.95 -30.45 23.89
CA ASP A 224 -12.42 -29.49 24.90
C ASP A 224 -12.76 -28.16 24.21
N LEU A 225 -13.97 -28.13 23.65
CA LEU A 225 -14.74 -26.90 23.46
C LEU A 225 -16.21 -27.29 23.50
N SER A 226 -16.83 -27.04 24.65
CA SER A 226 -18.26 -26.78 24.75
C SER A 226 -18.50 -25.69 25.77
#